data_AF-A0A925QE04-F1
#
_entry.id   AF-A0A925QE04-F1
#
_cell.length_a   1.000
_cell.length_b   1.000
_cell.length_c   1.000
_cell.angle_alpha   90.00
_cell.angle_beta   90.00
_cell.angle_gamma   90.00
#
_symmetry.space_group_name_H-M   'P 1'
#
loop_
_entity.id
_entity.type
_entity.pdbx_description
1 polymer ?
#
loop_
_entity_poly.entity_id
_entity_poly.type
_entity_poly.pdbx_seq_one_letter_code
_entity_poly.pdbx_strand_id
1 'polypeptide(L)'
;MKKILLLILSTGLFIAASAQTPKTELYDIVKKLLYDSTGYENVGDWAVGKPKKYPVKWNADKVEMSYDTSINFYRRGTADISIKGKTFLTGTEPVKWNVMLKGPRMGYASFSILSSNSTAFKTHYTIDSLFGNKSFKATLLKSCDSKSLGGYYYYELKIPKKDLAYIKFSWISLHGSTAIRIDVYDNWSKYAVKLNCPQ
;
A
#
# COMPACT_ATOMS: atom_id res chain seq x y z
N MET A 1 -30.11 26.94 -42.43
CA MET A 1 -29.37 27.50 -41.27
C MET A 1 -29.49 26.67 -39.98
N LYS A 2 -30.65 26.11 -39.62
CA LYS A 2 -30.82 25.28 -38.40
C LYS A 2 -30.01 23.95 -38.36
N LYS A 3 -29.67 23.38 -39.53
CA LYS A 3 -28.94 22.09 -39.60
C LYS A 3 -27.43 22.20 -39.34
N ILE A 4 -26.84 23.38 -39.51
CA ILE A 4 -25.39 23.61 -39.29
C ILE A 4 -25.10 23.80 -37.79
N LEU A 5 -26.03 24.42 -37.05
CA LEU A 5 -25.91 24.61 -35.60
C LEU A 5 -25.88 23.28 -34.84
N LEU A 6 -26.63 22.28 -35.31
CA LEU A 6 -26.69 20.94 -34.71
C LEU A 6 -25.38 20.15 -34.93
N LEU A 7 -24.66 20.41 -36.02
CA LEU A 7 -23.38 19.74 -36.30
C LEU A 7 -22.23 20.29 -35.43
N ILE A 8 -22.28 21.58 -35.10
CA ILE A 8 -21.30 22.24 -34.22
C ILE A 8 -21.54 21.88 -32.74
N LEU A 9 -22.79 21.60 -32.33
CA LEU A 9 -23.08 21.12 -30.98
C LEU A 9 -22.61 19.67 -30.74
N SER A 10 -22.49 18.85 -31.79
CA SER A 10 -22.05 17.45 -31.66
C SER A 10 -20.53 17.27 -31.62
N THR A 11 -19.73 18.26 -32.00
CA THR A 11 -18.25 18.16 -32.00
C THR A 11 -17.59 18.64 -30.71
N GLY A 12 -18.34 19.26 -29.78
CA GLY A 12 -17.82 19.80 -28.52
C GLY A 12 -17.76 18.83 -27.33
N LEU A 13 -18.21 17.58 -27.48
CA LEU A 13 -18.31 16.61 -26.37
C LEU A 13 -17.17 15.58 -26.28
N PHE A 14 -16.08 15.78 -27.02
CA PHE A 14 -14.82 15.09 -26.72
C PHE A 14 -14.09 15.81 -25.60
N ILE A 15 -14.75 15.93 -24.44
CA ILE A 15 -14.03 16.21 -23.20
C ILE A 15 -13.08 15.04 -23.05
N ALA A 16 -11.79 15.32 -23.21
CA ALA A 16 -10.73 14.40 -22.89
C ALA A 16 -10.95 13.96 -21.43
N ALA A 17 -11.53 12.77 -21.27
CA ALA A 17 -11.44 12.02 -20.05
C ALA A 17 -9.95 11.65 -19.93
N SER A 18 -9.17 12.58 -19.38
CA SER A 18 -7.89 12.25 -18.79
C SER A 18 -8.23 11.18 -17.75
N ALA A 19 -7.98 9.93 -18.11
CA ALA A 19 -8.13 8.79 -17.23
C ALA A 19 -7.20 9.06 -16.05
N GLN A 20 -7.74 9.70 -15.01
CA GLN A 20 -7.05 9.82 -13.74
C GLN A 20 -6.67 8.39 -13.37
N THR A 21 -5.38 8.17 -13.15
CA THR A 21 -4.88 6.89 -12.68
C THR A 21 -5.77 6.46 -11.52
N PRO A 22 -6.39 5.27 -11.58
CA PRO A 22 -7.38 4.87 -10.60
C PRO A 22 -6.71 4.86 -9.22
N LYS A 23 -7.08 5.84 -8.39
CA LYS A 23 -6.61 5.94 -7.01
C LYS A 23 -7.19 4.77 -6.21
N THR A 24 -6.36 4.16 -5.37
CA THR A 24 -6.78 3.09 -4.46
C THR A 24 -6.75 3.60 -3.03
N GLU A 25 -7.74 3.23 -2.22
CA GLU A 25 -7.67 3.51 -0.78
C GLU A 25 -6.64 2.59 -0.12
N LEU A 26 -5.97 3.08 0.93
CA LEU A 26 -4.95 2.31 1.65
C LEU A 26 -5.48 0.99 2.19
N TYR A 27 -6.68 0.99 2.78
CA TYR A 27 -7.33 -0.24 3.23
C TYR A 27 -7.57 -1.23 2.08
N ASP A 28 -8.01 -0.73 0.92
CA ASP A 28 -8.39 -1.57 -0.22
C ASP A 28 -7.14 -2.19 -0.88
N ILE A 29 -6.03 -1.46 -0.99
CA ILE A 29 -4.74 -2.03 -1.46
C ILE A 29 -4.19 -3.05 -0.46
N VAL A 30 -4.18 -2.76 0.85
CA VAL A 30 -3.74 -3.72 1.87
C VAL A 30 -4.58 -5.00 1.76
N LYS A 31 -5.90 -4.87 1.73
CA LYS A 31 -6.81 -6.01 1.56
C LYS A 31 -6.52 -6.79 0.27
N LYS A 32 -6.28 -6.10 -0.85
CA LYS A 32 -6.02 -6.77 -2.13
C LYS A 32 -4.71 -7.56 -2.14
N LEU A 33 -3.71 -7.11 -1.38
CA LEU A 33 -2.41 -7.77 -1.20
C LEU A 33 -2.42 -8.83 -0.10
N LEU A 34 -3.51 -9.02 0.64
CA LEU A 34 -3.63 -10.13 1.58
C LEU A 34 -4.16 -11.39 0.90
N TYR A 35 -3.70 -12.55 1.38
CA TYR A 35 -4.21 -13.85 0.97
C TYR A 35 -5.68 -14.03 1.37
N ASP A 36 -6.46 -14.65 0.48
CA ASP A 36 -7.85 -15.00 0.71
C ASP A 36 -7.95 -16.28 1.54
N SER A 37 -8.83 -16.28 2.53
CA SER A 37 -8.99 -17.42 3.45
C SER A 37 -9.65 -18.65 2.81
N THR A 38 -10.09 -18.53 1.56
CA THR A 38 -10.80 -19.57 0.81
C THR A 38 -10.02 -20.12 -0.37
N GLY A 39 -8.78 -19.69 -0.63
CA GLY A 39 -7.97 -20.26 -1.70
C GLY A 39 -6.68 -19.52 -2.10
N TYR A 40 -5.78 -20.26 -2.77
CA TYR A 40 -4.46 -19.84 -3.26
C TYR A 40 -4.50 -18.90 -4.49
N GLU A 41 -5.47 -18.00 -4.56
CA GLU A 41 -5.75 -17.20 -5.76
C GLU A 41 -4.58 -16.33 -6.23
N ASN A 42 -3.61 -16.03 -5.36
CA ASN A 42 -2.48 -15.15 -5.64
C ASN A 42 -1.16 -15.89 -5.94
N VAL A 43 -1.15 -17.23 -5.84
CA VAL A 43 0.03 -18.05 -6.15
C VAL A 43 0.35 -17.91 -7.63
N GLY A 44 1.58 -17.50 -7.95
CA GLY A 44 2.04 -17.30 -9.33
C GLY A 44 1.67 -15.97 -10.00
N ASP A 45 0.53 -15.33 -9.68
CA ASP A 45 0.12 -14.07 -10.35
C ASP A 45 1.14 -12.94 -10.11
N TRP A 46 1.76 -12.89 -8.93
CA TRP A 46 2.77 -11.87 -8.63
C TRP A 46 4.06 -12.02 -9.45
N ALA A 47 4.35 -13.22 -9.98
CA ALA A 47 5.57 -13.56 -10.71
C ALA A 47 5.44 -13.38 -12.24
N VAL A 48 4.24 -13.09 -12.76
CA VAL A 48 3.99 -12.92 -14.20
C VAL A 48 4.05 -11.46 -14.67
N GLY A 49 4.31 -11.29 -15.98
CA GLY A 49 4.45 -10.01 -16.69
C GLY A 49 3.47 -8.92 -16.26
N LYS A 50 2.17 -9.21 -16.42
CA LYS A 50 1.06 -8.28 -16.14
C LYS A 50 0.14 -8.89 -15.07
N PRO A 51 0.47 -8.73 -13.78
CA PRO A 51 -0.34 -9.30 -12.72
C PRO A 51 -1.70 -8.58 -12.71
N LYS A 52 -2.76 -9.30 -13.03
CA LYS A 52 -4.07 -8.70 -13.32
C LYS A 52 -4.77 -8.19 -12.06
N LYS A 53 -4.26 -8.55 -10.88
CA LYS A 53 -4.99 -8.39 -9.61
C LYS A 53 -4.57 -7.18 -8.78
N TYR A 54 -3.45 -6.52 -9.04
CA TYR A 54 -2.93 -5.50 -8.12
C TYR A 54 -3.10 -4.07 -8.66
N PRO A 55 -3.56 -3.11 -7.83
CA PRO A 55 -3.60 -1.69 -8.17
C PRO A 55 -2.21 -1.06 -8.02
N VAL A 56 -1.21 -1.66 -8.67
CA VAL A 56 0.21 -1.27 -8.58
C VAL A 56 0.80 -1.25 -9.98
N LYS A 57 1.45 -0.15 -10.34
CA LYS A 57 2.28 -0.04 -11.54
C LYS A 57 3.66 -0.63 -11.22
N TRP A 58 3.89 -1.86 -11.66
CA TRP A 58 5.15 -2.56 -11.41
C TRP A 58 6.29 -1.98 -12.27
N ASN A 59 7.48 -1.88 -11.67
CA ASN A 59 8.68 -1.39 -12.36
C ASN A 59 9.22 -2.42 -13.35
N ALA A 60 9.06 -3.71 -13.02
CA ALA A 60 9.51 -4.82 -13.82
C ALA A 60 8.35 -5.80 -14.10
N ASP A 61 8.43 -6.46 -15.25
CA ASP A 61 7.47 -7.49 -15.68
C ASP A 61 7.56 -8.75 -14.82
N LYS A 62 8.74 -9.09 -14.29
CA LYS A 62 8.98 -10.31 -13.53
C LYS A 62 9.50 -9.98 -12.13
N VAL A 63 9.45 -10.97 -11.25
CA VAL A 63 10.12 -10.90 -9.95
C VAL A 63 11.64 -10.81 -10.14
N GLU A 64 12.27 -10.01 -9.30
CA GLU A 64 13.71 -9.81 -9.22
C GLU A 64 14.29 -10.72 -8.12
N MET A 65 15.50 -11.24 -8.32
CA MET A 65 16.21 -12.00 -7.29
C MET A 65 16.93 -11.03 -6.35
N SER A 66 16.86 -11.30 -5.06
CA SER A 66 17.61 -10.58 -4.03
C SER A 66 18.81 -11.40 -3.58
N TYR A 67 19.97 -10.75 -3.39
CA TYR A 67 21.11 -11.36 -2.70
C TYR A 67 20.89 -11.46 -1.18
N ASP A 68 19.94 -10.70 -0.64
CA ASP A 68 19.47 -10.88 0.73
C ASP A 68 18.56 -12.12 0.79
N THR A 69 19.07 -13.17 1.41
CA THR A 69 18.40 -14.47 1.57
C THR A 69 17.11 -14.37 2.39
N SER A 70 16.93 -13.32 3.19
CA SER A 70 15.68 -13.07 3.91
C SER A 70 14.55 -12.54 3.01
N ILE A 71 14.89 -12.08 1.80
CA ILE A 71 13.94 -11.58 0.79
C ILE A 71 13.71 -12.63 -0.30
N ASN A 72 14.78 -13.30 -0.75
CA ASN A 72 14.79 -14.28 -1.84
C ASN A 72 14.37 -13.70 -3.21
N PHE A 73 13.07 -13.49 -3.43
CA PHE A 73 12.55 -12.77 -4.59
C PHE A 73 11.71 -11.57 -4.16
N TYR A 74 11.69 -10.55 -5.01
CA TYR A 74 10.86 -9.38 -4.77
C TYR A 74 10.29 -8.78 -6.05
N ARG A 75 9.29 -7.92 -5.88
CA ARG A 75 8.76 -7.09 -6.96
C ARG A 75 8.43 -5.71 -6.43
N ARG A 76 8.86 -4.67 -7.15
CA ARG A 76 8.64 -3.27 -6.78
C ARG A 76 7.76 -2.55 -7.80
N GLY A 77 6.96 -1.62 -7.31
CA GLY A 77 6.12 -0.77 -8.12
C GLY A 77 5.66 0.45 -7.35
N THR A 78 4.83 1.25 -8.00
CA THR A 78 4.19 2.42 -7.39
C THR A 78 2.68 2.31 -7.44
N ALA A 79 2.01 2.95 -6.49
CA ALA A 79 0.55 3.00 -6.44
C ALA A 79 0.08 4.42 -6.10
N ASP A 80 -1.05 4.84 -6.63
CA ASP A 80 -1.68 6.09 -6.24
C ASP A 80 -2.62 5.82 -5.06
N ILE A 81 -2.12 6.04 -3.83
CA ILE A 81 -2.82 5.69 -2.59
C ILE A 81 -3.45 6.93 -1.95
N SER A 82 -4.71 6.78 -1.57
CA SER A 82 -5.45 7.71 -0.72
C SER A 82 -5.66 7.10 0.67
N ILE A 83 -5.79 7.96 1.69
CA ILE A 83 -6.15 7.54 3.05
C ILE A 83 -7.43 8.26 3.43
N LYS A 84 -8.52 7.51 3.56
CA LYS A 84 -9.84 8.06 3.91
C LYS A 84 -10.29 9.13 2.90
N GLY A 85 -10.12 8.85 1.62
CA GLY A 85 -10.46 9.77 0.52
C GLY A 85 -9.48 10.93 0.33
N LYS A 86 -8.46 11.08 1.20
CA LYS A 86 -7.50 12.18 1.12
C LYS A 86 -6.25 11.77 0.36
N THR A 87 -5.84 12.61 -0.59
CA THR A 87 -4.50 12.58 -1.19
C THR A 87 -3.60 13.53 -0.41
N PHE A 88 -2.36 13.12 -0.20
CA PHE A 88 -1.35 13.91 0.50
C PHE A 88 -0.35 14.45 -0.51
N LEU A 89 0.28 15.58 -0.18
CA LEU A 89 1.26 16.24 -1.03
C LEU A 89 2.65 16.23 -0.37
N THR A 90 3.68 16.11 -1.19
CA THR A 90 5.08 16.40 -0.86
C THR A 90 5.44 17.68 -1.62
N GLY A 91 5.37 18.83 -0.95
CA GLY A 91 5.43 20.13 -1.64
C GLY A 91 4.18 20.33 -2.50
N THR A 92 4.34 20.47 -3.81
CA THR A 92 3.24 20.62 -4.79
C THR A 92 2.87 19.30 -5.48
N GLU A 93 3.68 18.25 -5.35
CA GLU A 93 3.44 16.95 -5.98
C GLU A 93 2.65 16.02 -5.05
N PRO A 94 1.81 15.11 -5.58
CA PRO A 94 1.24 14.02 -4.81
C PRO A 94 2.33 13.15 -4.15
N VAL A 95 2.06 12.67 -2.93
CA VAL A 95 2.92 11.71 -2.24
C VAL A 95 3.11 10.47 -3.12
N LYS A 96 4.38 10.09 -3.31
CA LYS A 96 4.76 8.88 -4.05
C LYS A 96 4.68 7.69 -3.11
N TRP A 97 3.94 6.65 -3.50
CA TRP A 97 3.87 5.41 -2.73
C TRP A 97 4.58 4.29 -3.46
N ASN A 98 5.57 3.71 -2.80
CA ASN A 98 6.31 2.56 -3.28
C ASN A 98 5.75 1.29 -2.64
N VAL A 99 5.46 0.29 -3.44
CA VAL A 99 4.97 -1.03 -3.00
C VAL A 99 6.03 -2.07 -3.33
N MET A 100 6.33 -2.94 -2.38
CA MET A 100 7.29 -4.04 -2.55
C MET A 100 6.71 -5.35 -2.02
N LEU A 101 6.56 -6.33 -2.90
CA LEU A 101 6.23 -7.72 -2.54
C LEU A 101 7.54 -8.50 -2.32
N LYS A 102 7.57 -9.41 -1.35
CA LYS A 102 8.77 -10.22 -1.00
C LYS A 102 8.40 -11.65 -0.67
N GLY A 103 9.16 -12.62 -1.14
CA GLY A 103 8.98 -14.02 -0.77
C GLY A 103 9.57 -15.02 -1.76
N PRO A 104 9.22 -16.31 -1.63
CA PRO A 104 9.68 -17.37 -2.54
C PRO A 104 9.10 -17.23 -3.95
N ARG A 105 9.71 -17.84 -4.97
CA ARG A 105 9.24 -17.70 -6.37
C ARG A 105 7.74 -17.98 -6.59
N MET A 106 7.14 -18.89 -5.81
CA MET A 106 5.74 -19.30 -5.95
C MET A 106 4.71 -18.28 -5.38
N GLY A 107 5.13 -17.33 -4.55
CA GLY A 107 4.23 -16.38 -3.88
C GLY A 107 5.00 -15.42 -2.97
N TYR A 108 4.41 -14.30 -2.57
CA TYR A 108 5.06 -13.41 -1.60
C TYR A 108 4.57 -13.72 -0.18
N ALA A 109 5.45 -13.68 0.81
CA ALA A 109 5.10 -13.94 2.20
C ALA A 109 4.90 -12.64 3.00
N SER A 110 5.40 -11.54 2.46
CA SER A 110 5.25 -10.20 3.03
C SER A 110 5.21 -9.13 1.95
N PHE A 111 4.72 -7.95 2.33
CA PHE A 111 4.81 -6.76 1.50
C PHE A 111 5.05 -5.49 2.33
N SER A 112 5.60 -4.48 1.67
CA SER A 112 5.84 -3.16 2.24
C SER A 112 5.19 -2.09 1.37
N ILE A 113 4.59 -1.09 2.00
CA ILE A 113 4.08 0.14 1.37
C ILE A 113 4.79 1.32 2.04
N LEU A 114 5.52 2.13 1.28
CA LEU A 114 6.31 3.24 1.78
C LEU A 114 5.90 4.53 1.08
N SER A 115 5.54 5.56 1.85
CA SER A 115 5.26 6.89 1.34
C SER A 115 6.54 7.72 1.21
N SER A 116 6.55 8.69 0.29
CA SER A 116 7.40 9.87 0.45
C SER A 116 6.99 10.67 1.70
N ASN A 117 7.85 11.58 2.14
CA ASN A 117 7.58 12.41 3.30
C ASN A 117 6.52 13.49 2.98
N SER A 118 5.70 13.85 3.96
CA SER A 118 4.71 14.91 3.86
C SER A 118 4.57 15.63 5.19
N THR A 119 4.41 16.95 5.15
CA THR A 119 4.06 17.77 6.33
C THR A 119 2.62 17.53 6.79
N ALA A 120 1.77 16.97 5.93
CA ALA A 120 0.41 16.58 6.26
C ALA A 120 0.34 15.22 6.98
N PHE A 121 1.42 14.44 6.96
CA PHE A 121 1.50 13.20 7.73
C PHE A 121 1.85 13.49 9.20
N LYS A 122 1.04 12.93 10.09
CA LYS A 122 1.25 12.97 11.53
C LYS A 122 2.07 11.76 11.99
N THR A 123 2.71 11.90 13.15
CA THR A 123 3.25 10.76 13.88
C THR A 123 2.12 10.02 14.60
N HIS A 124 2.38 8.82 15.12
CA HIS A 124 1.41 8.06 15.93
C HIS A 124 0.10 7.69 15.20
N TYR A 125 0.18 7.41 13.90
CA TYR A 125 -0.97 6.88 13.17
C TYR A 125 -1.35 5.49 13.70
N THR A 126 -2.52 5.38 14.34
CA THR A 126 -3.12 4.09 14.71
C THR A 126 -3.75 3.42 13.48
N ILE A 127 -4.01 2.11 13.56
CA ILE A 127 -4.66 1.40 12.47
C ILE A 127 -6.06 1.96 12.17
N ASP A 128 -6.82 2.37 13.18
CA ASP A 128 -8.14 3.00 13.02
C ASP A 128 -8.05 4.35 12.31
N SER A 129 -6.99 5.12 12.58
CA SER A 129 -6.79 6.41 11.91
C SER A 129 -6.52 6.25 10.41
N LEU A 130 -5.92 5.13 10.00
CA LEU A 130 -5.57 4.81 8.62
C LEU A 130 -6.71 4.11 7.87
N PHE A 131 -7.39 3.17 8.52
CA PHE A 131 -8.45 2.37 7.89
C PHE A 131 -9.84 2.98 8.05
N GLY A 132 -10.02 3.92 8.98
CA GLY A 132 -11.29 4.60 9.22
C GLY A 132 -12.41 3.62 9.58
N ASN A 133 -13.59 3.81 8.97
CA ASN A 133 -14.78 3.00 9.27
C ASN A 133 -14.83 1.67 8.50
N LYS A 134 -13.73 1.25 7.87
CA LYS A 134 -13.67 -0.02 7.12
C LYS A 134 -13.74 -1.19 8.10
N SER A 135 -14.25 -2.34 7.65
CA SER A 135 -14.40 -3.52 8.50
C SER A 135 -13.05 -4.25 8.67
N PHE A 136 -12.58 -4.33 9.91
CA PHE A 136 -11.44 -5.14 10.33
C PHE A 136 -11.52 -5.38 11.85
N LYS A 137 -10.72 -6.32 12.35
CA LYS A 137 -10.39 -6.45 13.77
C LYS A 137 -8.88 -6.33 13.89
N ALA A 138 -8.40 -5.58 14.88
CA ALA A 138 -6.98 -5.44 15.13
C ALA A 138 -6.69 -5.58 16.63
N THR A 139 -5.64 -6.32 16.95
CA THR A 139 -5.12 -6.48 18.31
C THR A 139 -3.73 -5.88 18.34
N LEU A 140 -3.50 -4.85 19.16
CA LEU A 140 -2.17 -4.28 19.33
C LEU A 140 -1.27 -5.28 20.05
N LEU A 141 -0.17 -5.67 19.42
CA LEU A 141 0.82 -6.61 19.97
C LEU A 141 2.03 -5.88 20.55
N LYS A 142 2.45 -4.77 19.93
CA LYS A 142 3.59 -3.98 20.37
C LYS A 142 3.44 -2.52 19.98
N SER A 143 3.79 -1.64 20.92
CA SER A 143 4.00 -0.22 20.67
C SER A 143 5.47 0.15 20.91
N CYS A 144 6.02 0.97 20.02
CA CYS A 144 7.30 1.64 20.16
C CYS A 144 7.14 3.10 19.73
N ASP A 145 6.61 3.92 20.61
CA ASP A 145 6.23 5.31 20.35
C ASP A 145 6.80 6.31 21.37
N SER A 146 7.78 5.88 22.18
CA SER A 146 8.44 6.74 23.17
C SER A 146 9.26 7.89 22.57
N LYS A 147 9.55 7.86 21.26
CA LYS A 147 10.34 8.87 20.55
C LYS A 147 9.46 9.73 19.64
N SER A 148 9.71 11.04 19.68
CA SER A 148 8.97 12.02 18.87
C SER A 148 9.21 11.89 17.36
N LEU A 149 10.43 11.54 16.96
CA LEU A 149 10.87 11.54 15.56
C LEU A 149 10.63 10.22 14.84
N GLY A 150 10.28 9.14 15.53
CA GLY A 150 10.08 7.86 14.86
C GLY A 150 9.60 6.79 15.81
N GLY A 151 8.79 5.89 15.28
CA GLY A 151 8.15 4.86 16.08
C GLY A 151 7.34 3.91 15.21
N TYR A 152 6.73 2.93 15.86
CA TYR A 152 5.80 2.03 15.20
C TYR A 152 4.77 1.43 16.14
N TYR A 153 3.67 0.99 15.55
CA TYR A 153 2.70 0.09 16.15
C TYR A 153 2.64 -1.22 15.36
N TYR A 154 2.58 -2.33 16.06
CA TYR A 154 2.48 -3.67 15.48
C TYR A 154 1.20 -4.34 15.95
N TYR A 155 0.37 -4.76 14.99
CA TYR A 155 -0.93 -5.35 15.24
C TYR A 155 -1.04 -6.74 14.61
N GLU A 156 -1.78 -7.61 15.27
CA GLU A 156 -2.46 -8.71 14.59
C GLU A 156 -3.72 -8.13 13.91
N LEU A 157 -3.93 -8.47 12.65
CA LEU A 157 -4.98 -7.91 11.79
C LEU A 157 -5.82 -9.02 11.16
N LYS A 158 -7.14 -8.93 11.35
CA LYS A 158 -8.11 -9.75 10.63
C LYS A 158 -9.03 -8.87 9.80
N ILE A 159 -8.95 -9.02 8.47
CA ILE A 159 -9.85 -8.40 7.50
C ILE A 159 -10.87 -9.44 7.01
N PRO A 160 -12.14 -9.09 6.78
CA PRO A 160 -13.13 -10.04 6.26
C PRO A 160 -12.68 -10.73 4.97
N LYS A 161 -12.84 -12.06 4.91
CA LYS A 161 -12.46 -12.96 3.80
C LYS A 161 -10.94 -13.10 3.56
N LYS A 162 -10.11 -12.49 4.40
CA LYS A 162 -8.65 -12.58 4.32
C LYS A 162 -8.11 -13.42 5.45
N ASP A 163 -6.95 -14.01 5.24
CA ASP A 163 -6.22 -14.70 6.29
C ASP A 163 -5.78 -13.75 7.41
N LEU A 164 -5.42 -14.33 8.54
CA LEU A 164 -4.82 -13.59 9.64
C LEU A 164 -3.47 -13.03 9.16
N ALA A 165 -3.26 -11.74 9.38
CA ALA A 165 -2.05 -11.04 8.99
C ALA A 165 -1.48 -10.25 10.15
N TYR A 166 -0.22 -9.88 10.04
CA TYR A 166 0.49 -9.07 11.02
C TYR A 166 0.98 -7.79 10.35
N ILE A 167 0.58 -6.64 10.87
CA ILE A 167 0.82 -5.34 10.26
C ILE A 167 1.61 -4.43 11.18
N LYS A 168 2.71 -3.89 10.66
CA LYS A 168 3.54 -2.88 11.33
C LYS A 168 3.35 -1.55 10.63
N PHE A 169 2.81 -0.56 11.35
CA PHE A 169 2.74 0.83 10.92
C PHE A 169 3.89 1.59 11.57
N SER A 170 4.84 2.05 10.77
CA SER A 170 5.99 2.83 11.23
C SER A 170 5.95 4.23 10.65
N TRP A 171 6.52 5.18 11.39
CA TRP A 171 6.72 6.54 10.91
C TRP A 171 8.14 7.00 11.24
N ILE A 172 8.62 7.94 10.44
CA ILE A 172 9.80 8.74 10.73
C ILE A 172 9.49 10.18 10.36
N SER A 173 9.78 11.11 11.27
CA SER A 173 9.55 12.53 11.12
C SER A 173 10.88 13.26 11.27
N LEU A 174 11.22 14.07 10.27
CA LEU A 174 12.41 14.90 10.24
C LEU A 174 12.00 16.29 9.74
N HIS A 175 12.41 17.33 10.46
CA HIS A 175 12.11 18.73 10.12
C HIS A 175 10.61 18.99 9.86
N GLY A 176 9.72 18.37 10.64
CA GLY A 176 8.27 18.55 10.52
C GLY A 176 7.61 17.84 9.32
N SER A 177 8.37 17.04 8.57
CA SER A 177 7.85 16.20 7.49
C SER A 177 7.97 14.73 7.87
N THR A 178 6.86 13.98 7.73
CA THR A 178 6.77 12.60 8.18
C THR A 178 6.67 11.66 6.98
N ALA A 179 7.38 10.54 6.97
CA ALA A 179 7.15 9.43 6.04
C ALA A 179 6.55 8.25 6.78
N ILE A 180 5.65 7.52 6.12
CA ILE A 180 4.94 6.36 6.66
C ILE A 180 5.42 5.11 5.94
N ARG A 181 5.66 4.05 6.71
CA ARG A 181 5.93 2.71 6.21
C ARG A 181 4.96 1.72 6.81
N ILE A 182 4.43 0.85 5.97
CA ILE A 182 3.51 -0.22 6.35
C ILE A 182 4.15 -1.52 5.90
N ASP A 183 4.54 -2.35 6.84
CA ASP A 183 5.01 -3.70 6.56
C ASP A 183 3.93 -4.71 6.97
N VAL A 184 3.58 -5.63 6.09
CA VAL A 184 2.55 -6.65 6.33
C VAL A 184 3.15 -8.03 6.09
N TYR A 185 2.85 -8.95 6.99
CA TYR A 185 3.36 -10.30 7.03
C TYR A 185 2.19 -11.27 7.13
N ASP A 186 2.29 -12.39 6.43
CA ASP A 186 1.40 -13.52 6.69
C ASP A 186 1.70 -14.18 8.05
N ASN A 187 0.85 -15.12 8.46
CA ASN A 187 1.02 -15.80 9.75
C ASN A 187 2.32 -16.62 9.84
N TRP A 188 2.80 -17.15 8.71
CA TRP A 188 4.04 -17.93 8.67
C TRP A 188 5.26 -17.04 8.82
N SER A 189 5.20 -15.80 8.34
CA SER A 189 6.33 -14.88 8.25
C SER A 189 6.37 -13.83 9.37
N LYS A 190 5.46 -13.91 10.35
CA LYS A 190 5.41 -12.98 11.48
C LYS A 190 6.69 -12.94 12.31
N TYR A 191 7.50 -14.00 12.26
CA TYR A 191 8.81 -14.04 12.93
C TYR A 191 9.82 -13.06 12.31
N ALA A 192 9.61 -12.63 11.06
CA ALA A 192 10.51 -11.72 10.36
C ALA A 192 10.41 -10.27 10.87
N VAL A 193 9.44 -9.97 11.74
CA VAL A 193 9.25 -8.64 12.30
C VAL A 193 10.30 -8.37 13.37
N LYS A 194 11.19 -7.42 13.10
CA LYS A 194 12.10 -6.88 14.12
C LYS A 194 11.31 -5.97 15.06
N LEU A 195 11.06 -6.45 16.28
CA LEU A 195 10.27 -5.76 17.32
C LEU A 195 11.11 -4.95 18.31
N ASN A 196 12.38 -4.71 17.99
CA ASN A 196 13.20 -3.82 18.80
C ASN A 196 12.73 -2.38 18.59
N CYS A 197 12.40 -1.68 19.68
CA CYS A 197 12.12 -0.26 19.60
C CYS A 197 13.41 0.47 19.17
N PRO A 198 13.34 1.49 18.30
CA PRO A 198 14.51 2.27 17.93
C PRO A 198 15.18 2.83 19.20
N GLN A 199 16.44 2.42 19.45
CA GLN A 199 17.27 2.97 20.53
C GLN A 199 17.65 4.41 20.25
#